data_AF-A0A1G3FQQ4-F1
#
_entry.id   AF-A0A1G3FQQ4-F1
#
_cell.length_a   1.000
_cell.length_b   1.000
_cell.length_c   1.000
_cell.angle_alpha   90.00
_cell.angle_beta   90.00
_cell.angle_gamma   90.00
#
_symmetry.space_group_name_H-M   'P 1'
#
loop_
_entity.id
_entity.type
_entity.pdbx_description
1 polymer ?
#
loop_
_entity_poly.entity_id
_entity_poly.type
_entity_poly.pdbx_seq_one_letter_code
_entity_poly.pdbx_strand_id
1 'polypeptide(L)'
;MKGEGEDEAAQLARLYDPERLERRFSLFERLTLPALLAQSDRDFRMVFLIGRSLPDVWRDRLAAAIAPLPGGRIVALAPMPHYMAIKRSFAIATPVEASHITGFRLDDDDAIDRDHIGRMRGMVERLLPVSGLEVPLVTGCNRGFFLERKPDGNQLFEVTEKTPIGLGLAMTTPAGMSENIFRRNHRFCGQYYNTFTDANALAFIRTVHADNDSDPHASGRIEPMGWAEAAPLIAAHFPFAAEDLRRL
;
A
#
# COMPACT_ATOMS: atom_id res chain seq x y z
N MET A 1 -15.76 -4.50 -32.96
CA MET A 1 -15.30 -5.75 -32.33
C MET A 1 -13.93 -6.25 -32.78
N LYS A 2 -13.25 -5.67 -33.80
CA LYS A 2 -11.89 -6.08 -34.19
C LYS A 2 -10.76 -5.29 -33.49
N GLY A 3 -11.08 -4.18 -32.81
CA GLY A 3 -10.10 -3.31 -32.13
C GLY A 3 -10.03 -3.43 -30.60
N GLU A 4 -11.10 -3.85 -29.92
CA GLU A 4 -11.09 -3.96 -28.44
C GLU A 4 -10.25 -5.16 -27.95
N GLY A 5 -10.25 -6.28 -28.68
CA GLY A 5 -9.43 -7.46 -28.33
C GLY A 5 -7.95 -7.31 -28.68
N GLU A 6 -7.60 -6.49 -29.67
CA GLU A 6 -6.20 -6.17 -30.02
C GLU A 6 -5.58 -5.24 -28.95
N ASP A 7 -6.36 -4.28 -28.43
CA ASP A 7 -5.94 -3.40 -27.33
C ASP A 7 -5.79 -4.16 -26.00
N GLU A 8 -6.70 -5.10 -25.70
CA GLU A 8 -6.59 -5.97 -24.52
C GLU A 8 -5.36 -6.88 -24.59
N ALA A 9 -5.10 -7.52 -25.73
CA ALA A 9 -3.94 -8.39 -25.90
C ALA A 9 -2.61 -7.62 -25.77
N ALA A 10 -2.53 -6.42 -26.36
CA ALA A 10 -1.36 -5.54 -26.22
C ALA A 10 -1.16 -5.08 -24.77
N GLN A 11 -2.26 -4.75 -24.07
CA GLN A 11 -2.21 -4.39 -22.66
C GLN A 11 -1.72 -5.55 -21.79
N LEU A 12 -2.25 -6.77 -21.99
CA LEU A 12 -1.81 -7.95 -21.24
C LEU A 12 -0.35 -8.30 -21.53
N ALA A 13 0.10 -8.21 -22.79
CA ALA A 13 1.49 -8.43 -23.16
C ALA A 13 2.43 -7.43 -22.45
N ARG A 14 2.03 -6.16 -22.35
CA ARG A 14 2.79 -5.14 -21.61
C ARG A 14 2.78 -5.38 -20.10
N LEU A 15 1.64 -5.75 -19.52
CA LEU A 15 1.49 -5.96 -18.08
C LEU A 15 2.25 -7.19 -17.60
N TYR A 16 2.25 -8.25 -18.41
CA TYR A 16 2.86 -9.56 -18.12
C TYR A 16 4.17 -9.80 -18.84
N ASP A 17 4.79 -8.74 -19.35
CA ASP A 17 6.18 -8.77 -19.79
C ASP A 17 7.05 -9.38 -18.67
N PRO A 18 7.79 -10.47 -18.93
CA PRO A 18 8.53 -11.19 -17.89
C PRO A 18 9.56 -10.32 -17.17
N GLU A 19 10.24 -9.41 -17.87
CA GLU A 19 11.22 -8.51 -17.24
C GLU A 19 10.53 -7.52 -16.31
N ARG A 20 9.39 -6.98 -16.72
CA ARG A 20 8.56 -6.11 -15.85
C ARG A 20 8.07 -6.86 -14.61
N LEU A 21 7.55 -8.07 -14.78
CA LEU A 21 7.09 -8.87 -13.64
C LEU A 21 8.24 -9.22 -12.69
N GLU A 22 9.44 -9.55 -13.20
CA GLU A 22 10.60 -9.80 -12.35
C GLU A 22 10.98 -8.56 -11.53
N ARG A 23 10.98 -7.36 -12.14
CA ARG A 23 11.24 -6.10 -11.40
C ARG A 23 10.21 -5.87 -10.30
N ARG A 24 8.92 -6.10 -10.58
CA ARG A 24 7.83 -5.92 -9.61
C ARG A 24 7.90 -6.94 -8.48
N PHE A 25 8.13 -8.22 -8.78
CA PHE A 25 8.31 -9.26 -7.77
C PHE A 25 9.56 -9.01 -6.92
N SER A 26 10.66 -8.53 -7.51
CA SER A 26 11.86 -8.17 -6.77
C SER A 26 11.60 -7.07 -5.73
N LEU A 27 10.86 -6.01 -6.09
CA LEU A 27 10.45 -4.97 -5.14
C LEU A 27 9.50 -5.52 -4.08
N PHE A 28 8.48 -6.28 -4.49
CA PHE A 28 7.53 -6.89 -3.58
C PHE A 28 8.21 -7.78 -2.53
N GLU A 29 9.08 -8.70 -2.97
CA GLU A 29 9.75 -9.68 -2.12
C GLU A 29 10.83 -9.06 -1.22
N ARG A 30 11.48 -7.98 -1.67
CA ARG A 30 12.57 -7.32 -0.93
C ARG A 30 12.12 -6.14 -0.07
N LEU A 31 10.93 -5.57 -0.32
CA LEU A 31 10.44 -4.38 0.37
C LEU A 31 9.04 -4.61 0.96
N THR A 32 8.00 -4.75 0.14
CA THR A 32 6.62 -4.75 0.63
C THR A 32 6.29 -5.96 1.51
N LEU A 33 6.63 -7.16 1.07
CA LEU A 33 6.34 -8.39 1.80
C LEU A 33 7.06 -8.44 3.16
N PRO A 34 8.37 -8.15 3.27
CA PRO A 34 9.02 -8.04 4.58
C PRO A 34 8.34 -7.03 5.52
N ALA A 35 7.93 -5.87 5.02
CA ALA A 35 7.24 -4.85 5.83
C ALA A 35 5.89 -5.35 6.38
N LEU A 36 5.15 -6.15 5.59
CA LEU A 36 3.92 -6.82 6.04
C LEU A 36 4.20 -7.95 7.03
N LEU A 37 5.24 -8.74 6.81
CA LEU A 37 5.64 -9.82 7.72
C LEU A 37 6.14 -9.29 9.07
N ALA A 38 6.69 -8.08 9.10
CA ALA A 38 7.23 -7.46 10.31
C ALA A 38 6.20 -6.73 11.19
N GLN A 39 4.91 -6.69 10.80
CA GLN A 39 3.88 -6.00 11.59
C GLN A 39 3.80 -6.57 13.02
N SER A 40 3.86 -5.69 14.03
CA SER A 40 3.79 -6.04 15.45
C SER A 40 2.38 -6.47 15.87
N ASP A 41 1.34 -5.80 15.35
CA ASP A 41 -0.03 -6.26 15.40
C ASP A 41 -0.30 -7.18 14.18
N ARG A 42 -0.47 -8.48 14.45
CA ARG A 42 -0.69 -9.53 13.46
C ARG A 42 -2.17 -9.73 13.12
N ASP A 43 -3.09 -9.03 13.78
CA ASP A 43 -4.52 -9.14 13.58
C ASP A 43 -4.98 -8.28 12.40
N PHE A 44 -4.52 -8.63 11.21
CA PHE A 44 -4.95 -8.04 9.95
C PHE A 44 -5.02 -9.09 8.84
N ARG A 45 -5.72 -8.74 7.76
CA ARG A 45 -5.78 -9.53 6.53
C ARG A 45 -5.28 -8.67 5.39
N MET A 46 -4.43 -9.23 4.53
CA MET A 46 -3.98 -8.57 3.31
C MET A 46 -4.53 -9.31 2.11
N VAL A 47 -5.22 -8.57 1.23
CA VAL A 47 -5.74 -9.12 -0.02
C VAL A 47 -4.84 -8.70 -1.17
N PHE A 48 -4.24 -9.68 -1.81
CA PHE A 48 -3.47 -9.53 -3.04
C PHE A 48 -4.42 -9.72 -4.23
N LEU A 49 -4.89 -8.60 -4.76
CA LEU A 49 -5.79 -8.59 -5.91
C LEU A 49 -4.99 -8.77 -7.21
N ILE A 50 -5.27 -9.85 -7.95
CA ILE A 50 -4.64 -10.16 -9.24
C ILE A 50 -5.68 -10.34 -10.34
N GLY A 51 -5.25 -10.20 -11.60
CA GLY A 51 -6.03 -10.61 -12.76
C GLY A 51 -6.06 -12.14 -12.90
N ARG A 52 -7.19 -12.71 -13.30
CA ARG A 52 -7.30 -14.15 -13.65
C ARG A 52 -6.39 -14.55 -14.82
N SER A 53 -5.96 -13.58 -15.62
CA SER A 53 -5.04 -13.75 -16.73
C SER A 53 -3.56 -13.75 -16.31
N LEU A 54 -3.23 -13.54 -15.02
CA LEU A 54 -1.84 -13.62 -14.54
C LEU A 54 -1.29 -15.03 -14.81
N PRO A 55 -0.12 -15.18 -15.46
CA PRO A 55 0.43 -16.49 -15.76
C PRO A 55 0.70 -17.31 -14.49
N ASP A 56 0.47 -18.62 -14.58
CA ASP A 56 0.50 -19.54 -13.43
C ASP A 56 1.83 -19.47 -12.66
N VAL A 57 2.96 -19.37 -13.35
CA VAL A 57 4.30 -19.27 -12.72
C VAL A 57 4.39 -18.09 -11.75
N TRP A 58 3.80 -16.95 -12.08
CA TRP A 58 3.81 -15.75 -11.23
C TRP A 58 2.76 -15.84 -10.13
N ARG A 59 1.60 -16.43 -10.42
CA ARG A 59 0.58 -16.70 -9.40
C ARG A 59 1.13 -17.64 -8.33
N ASP A 60 1.82 -18.70 -8.74
CA ASP A 60 2.37 -19.71 -7.84
C ASP A 60 3.55 -19.14 -7.03
N ARG A 61 4.41 -18.29 -7.65
CA ARG A 61 5.44 -17.50 -6.94
C ARG A 61 4.82 -16.59 -5.88
N LEU A 62 3.76 -15.86 -6.21
CA LEU A 62 3.05 -15.01 -5.25
C LEU A 62 2.46 -15.82 -4.10
N ALA A 63 1.80 -16.94 -4.41
CA ALA A 63 1.20 -17.82 -3.42
C ALA A 63 2.26 -18.37 -2.44
N ALA A 64 3.41 -18.81 -2.96
CA ALA A 64 4.53 -19.26 -2.15
C ALA A 64 5.11 -18.13 -1.29
N ALA A 65 5.30 -16.93 -1.87
CA ALA A 65 5.86 -15.77 -1.17
C ALA A 65 4.99 -15.33 0.01
N ILE A 66 3.66 -15.31 -0.15
CA ILE A 66 2.75 -14.85 0.91
C ILE A 66 2.35 -15.95 1.91
N ALA A 67 2.72 -17.21 1.68
CA ALA A 67 2.35 -18.32 2.56
C ALA A 67 2.69 -18.10 4.05
N PRO A 68 3.79 -17.39 4.42
CA PRO A 68 4.09 -17.07 5.82
C PRO A 68 3.20 -15.98 6.43
N LEU A 69 2.38 -15.28 5.64
CA LEU A 69 1.47 -14.23 6.11
C LEU A 69 0.11 -14.86 6.50
N PRO A 70 -0.24 -14.98 7.80
CA PRO A 70 -1.40 -15.75 8.23
C PRO A 70 -2.74 -15.26 7.66
N GLY A 71 -2.86 -13.95 7.44
CA GLY A 71 -4.05 -13.32 6.86
C GLY A 71 -3.95 -13.03 5.35
N GLY A 72 -2.90 -13.49 4.68
CA GLY A 72 -2.65 -13.26 3.26
C GLY A 72 -3.63 -14.03 2.38
N ARG A 73 -4.31 -13.34 1.45
CA ARG A 73 -5.27 -13.95 0.53
C ARG A 73 -5.07 -13.45 -0.89
N ILE A 74 -4.95 -14.35 -1.85
CA ILE A 74 -5.01 -14.01 -3.27
C ILE A 74 -6.47 -13.96 -3.71
N VAL A 75 -6.87 -12.87 -4.37
CA VAL A 75 -8.17 -12.74 -5.01
C VAL A 75 -7.96 -12.51 -6.49
N ALA A 76 -8.29 -13.52 -7.31
CA ALA A 76 -8.15 -13.48 -8.76
C ALA A 76 -9.48 -13.13 -9.45
N LEU A 77 -9.54 -11.94 -10.08
CA LEU A 77 -10.75 -11.45 -10.75
C LEU A 77 -10.54 -11.30 -12.26
N ALA A 78 -11.62 -11.47 -13.03
CA ALA A 78 -11.62 -11.08 -14.45
C ALA A 78 -11.54 -9.55 -14.57
N PRO A 79 -11.09 -9.00 -15.71
CA PRO A 79 -11.05 -7.55 -15.93
C PRO A 79 -12.39 -6.88 -15.62
N MET A 80 -12.35 -5.81 -14.84
CA MET A 80 -13.51 -4.98 -14.48
C MET A 80 -13.04 -3.60 -13.99
N PRO A 81 -13.94 -2.61 -13.82
CA PRO A 81 -13.55 -1.31 -13.27
C PRO A 81 -12.84 -1.46 -11.92
N HIS A 82 -11.69 -0.79 -11.77
CA HIS A 82 -10.80 -0.91 -10.61
C HIS A 82 -11.53 -0.87 -9.26
N TYR A 83 -12.41 0.12 -9.06
CA TYR A 83 -13.15 0.27 -7.81
C TYR A 83 -14.07 -0.93 -7.50
N MET A 84 -14.66 -1.56 -8.51
CA MET A 84 -15.49 -2.76 -8.33
C MET A 84 -14.66 -3.98 -7.96
N ALA A 85 -13.45 -4.10 -8.54
CA ALA A 85 -12.51 -5.15 -8.16
C ALA A 85 -12.10 -5.00 -6.69
N ILE A 86 -11.73 -3.78 -6.26
CA ILE A 86 -11.41 -3.47 -4.85
C ILE A 86 -12.58 -3.82 -3.92
N LYS A 87 -13.80 -3.41 -4.23
CA LYS A 87 -14.98 -3.71 -3.40
C LYS A 87 -15.19 -5.21 -3.22
N ARG A 88 -15.05 -5.99 -4.29
CA ARG A 88 -15.17 -7.46 -4.23
C ARG A 88 -14.05 -8.07 -3.38
N SER A 89 -12.83 -7.59 -3.55
CA SER A 89 -11.67 -8.04 -2.78
C SER A 89 -11.84 -7.80 -1.28
N PHE A 90 -12.28 -6.60 -0.86
CA PHE A 90 -12.55 -6.34 0.55
C PHE A 90 -13.70 -7.19 1.08
N ALA A 91 -14.80 -7.33 0.34
CA ALA A 91 -15.93 -8.16 0.77
C ALA A 91 -15.54 -9.62 1.07
N ILE A 92 -14.58 -10.19 0.33
CA ILE A 92 -14.05 -11.54 0.56
C ILE A 92 -13.23 -11.66 1.87
N ALA A 93 -12.60 -10.56 2.31
CA ALA A 93 -11.76 -10.53 3.50
C ALA A 93 -12.49 -10.02 4.75
N THR A 94 -13.63 -9.35 4.60
CA THR A 94 -14.42 -8.80 5.70
C THR A 94 -15.06 -9.92 6.56
N PRO A 95 -14.81 -9.95 7.89
CA PRO A 95 -15.51 -10.85 8.79
C PRO A 95 -16.99 -10.46 8.97
N VAL A 96 -17.87 -11.46 9.12
CA VAL A 96 -19.32 -11.28 9.24
C VAL A 96 -19.73 -10.52 10.52
N GLU A 97 -18.96 -10.68 11.60
CA GLU A 97 -19.34 -10.23 12.96
C GLU A 97 -18.91 -8.79 13.30
N ALA A 98 -18.19 -8.10 12.41
CA ALA A 98 -17.63 -6.80 12.73
C ALA A 98 -18.67 -5.68 12.60
N SER A 99 -18.73 -4.75 13.56
CA SER A 99 -19.60 -3.57 13.48
C SER A 99 -19.02 -2.48 12.57
N HIS A 100 -17.70 -2.36 12.54
CA HIS A 100 -16.96 -1.42 11.71
C HIS A 100 -15.77 -2.13 11.07
N ILE A 101 -15.41 -1.70 9.86
CA ILE A 101 -14.31 -2.27 9.08
C ILE A 101 -13.32 -1.17 8.75
N THR A 102 -12.06 -1.39 9.12
CA THR A 102 -10.94 -0.55 8.69
C THR A 102 -10.24 -1.23 7.51
N GLY A 103 -10.39 -0.66 6.31
CA GLY A 103 -9.68 -1.09 5.12
C GLY A 103 -8.55 -0.12 4.79
N PHE A 104 -7.34 -0.62 4.62
CA PHE A 104 -6.17 0.17 4.20
C PHE A 104 -5.66 -0.25 2.83
N ARG A 105 -4.79 0.59 2.25
CA ARG A 105 -4.15 0.32 0.96
C ARG A 105 -2.63 0.37 1.06
N LEU A 106 -1.97 -0.44 0.25
CA LEU A 106 -0.53 -0.45 0.07
C LEU A 106 -0.24 -0.94 -1.35
N ASP A 107 0.67 -0.27 -2.04
CA ASP A 107 1.14 -0.70 -3.35
C ASP A 107 2.28 -1.75 -3.16
N ASP A 108 2.48 -2.64 -4.12
CA ASP A 108 3.37 -3.82 -4.03
C ASP A 108 4.87 -3.51 -4.15
N ASP A 109 5.22 -2.22 -4.23
CA ASP A 109 6.56 -1.67 -4.35
C ASP A 109 6.88 -0.66 -3.23
N ASP A 110 6.06 -0.60 -2.18
CA ASP A 110 6.24 0.30 -1.05
C ASP A 110 6.25 -0.45 0.30
N ALA A 111 6.73 0.20 1.36
CA ALA A 111 6.72 -0.34 2.71
C ALA A 111 5.99 0.57 3.70
N ILE A 112 5.38 -0.06 4.70
CA ILE A 112 4.80 0.58 5.88
C ILE A 112 5.59 0.23 7.13
N ASP A 113 5.55 1.13 8.12
CA ASP A 113 6.18 0.94 9.43
C ASP A 113 5.66 -0.32 10.14
N ARG A 114 6.53 -0.96 10.93
CA ARG A 114 6.21 -2.21 11.64
C ARG A 114 5.07 -2.11 12.65
N ASP A 115 4.74 -0.91 13.12
CA ASP A 115 3.64 -0.67 14.07
C ASP A 115 2.41 -0.06 13.38
N HIS A 116 2.38 -0.05 12.04
CA HIS A 116 1.31 0.58 11.27
C HIS A 116 -0.09 0.07 11.66
N ILE A 117 -0.29 -1.25 11.72
CA ILE A 117 -1.59 -1.84 12.06
C ILE A 117 -2.05 -1.40 13.46
N GLY A 118 -1.19 -1.54 14.48
CA GLY A 118 -1.49 -1.15 15.85
C GLY A 118 -1.74 0.36 15.97
N ARG A 119 -0.99 1.18 15.24
CA ARG A 119 -1.17 2.63 15.18
C ARG A 119 -2.52 3.03 14.60
N MET A 120 -2.91 2.45 13.47
CA MET A 120 -4.21 2.73 12.85
C MET A 120 -5.36 2.29 13.76
N ARG A 121 -5.28 1.11 14.37
CA ARG A 121 -6.26 0.61 15.35
C ARG A 121 -6.43 1.60 16.49
N GLY A 122 -5.32 2.02 17.11
CA GLY A 122 -5.34 2.98 18.21
C GLY A 122 -5.84 4.38 17.80
N MET A 123 -5.63 4.82 16.56
CA MET A 123 -6.22 6.07 16.06
C MET A 123 -7.74 5.92 15.92
N VAL A 124 -8.20 4.84 15.29
CA VAL A 124 -9.63 4.58 15.07
C VAL A 124 -10.39 4.45 16.39
N GLU A 125 -9.88 3.70 17.37
CA GLU A 125 -10.52 3.53 18.68
C GLU A 125 -10.77 4.87 19.40
N ARG A 126 -9.85 5.84 19.23
CA ARG A 126 -9.96 7.16 19.86
C ARG A 126 -10.79 8.14 19.06
N LEU A 127 -10.71 8.08 17.73
CA LEU A 127 -11.29 9.08 16.83
C LEU A 127 -12.70 8.70 16.36
N LEU A 128 -13.03 7.42 16.25
CA LEU A 128 -14.33 6.98 15.74
C LEU A 128 -15.51 7.47 16.61
N PRO A 129 -15.46 7.41 17.96
CA PRO A 129 -16.55 7.91 18.80
C PRO A 129 -16.80 9.42 18.66
N VAL A 130 -15.76 10.20 18.35
CA VAL A 130 -15.88 11.67 18.18
C VAL A 130 -16.13 12.08 16.73
N SER A 131 -15.72 11.26 15.76
CA SER A 131 -15.95 11.51 14.33
C SER A 131 -17.37 11.14 13.89
N GLY A 132 -18.04 10.27 14.66
CA GLY A 132 -19.36 9.73 14.39
C GLY A 132 -19.28 8.27 13.93
N LEU A 133 -20.05 7.38 14.58
CA LEU A 133 -20.03 5.95 14.27
C LEU A 133 -20.58 5.65 12.87
N GLU A 134 -21.56 6.43 12.40
CA GLU A 134 -22.27 6.16 11.14
C GLU A 134 -21.62 6.75 9.89
N VAL A 135 -20.46 7.42 10.01
CA VAL A 135 -19.79 8.11 8.90
C VAL A 135 -18.38 7.58 8.64
N PRO A 136 -17.88 7.63 7.40
CA PRO A 136 -16.51 7.23 7.11
C PRO A 136 -15.48 8.09 7.87
N LEU A 137 -14.49 7.41 8.44
CA LEU A 137 -13.32 8.02 9.07
C LEU A 137 -12.06 7.61 8.30
N VAL A 138 -11.31 8.58 7.79
CA VAL A 138 -10.00 8.32 7.15
C VAL A 138 -8.88 8.57 8.17
N THR A 139 -7.98 7.60 8.31
CA THR A 139 -6.80 7.69 9.18
C THR A 139 -5.54 7.30 8.41
N GLY A 140 -4.41 7.94 8.70
CA GLY A 140 -3.13 7.60 8.07
C GLY A 140 -1.95 8.35 8.65
N CYS A 141 -0.84 8.35 7.92
CA CYS A 141 0.37 9.07 8.26
C CYS A 141 0.91 9.83 7.04
N ASN A 142 1.55 10.97 7.27
CA ASN A 142 2.11 11.82 6.21
C ASN A 142 3.63 11.85 6.19
N ARG A 143 4.30 11.33 7.22
CA ARG A 143 5.77 11.34 7.33
C ARG A 143 6.37 9.97 7.01
N GLY A 144 7.43 9.96 6.22
CA GLY A 144 8.13 8.75 5.80
C GLY A 144 9.33 9.07 4.90
N PHE A 145 9.86 8.05 4.23
CA PHE A 145 10.94 8.22 3.27
C PHE A 145 10.45 8.12 1.83
N PHE A 146 11.02 8.91 0.94
CA PHE A 146 11.00 8.67 -0.49
C PHE A 146 12.36 8.10 -0.89
N LEU A 147 12.35 6.91 -1.47
CA LEU A 147 13.51 6.19 -1.98
C LEU A 147 13.53 6.32 -3.50
N GLU A 148 14.29 7.28 -4.00
CA GLU A 148 14.48 7.47 -5.44
C GLU A 148 15.52 6.49 -5.97
N ARG A 149 15.09 5.63 -6.89
CA ARG A 149 15.99 4.67 -7.52
C ARG A 149 16.74 5.32 -8.65
N LYS A 150 18.07 5.32 -8.57
CA LYS A 150 18.95 5.89 -9.61
C LYS A 150 19.96 4.85 -10.09
N PRO A 151 20.42 4.92 -11.34
CA PRO A 151 21.42 3.99 -11.88
C PRO A 151 22.74 3.94 -11.08
N ASP A 152 23.12 5.05 -10.44
CA ASP A 152 24.36 5.24 -9.68
C ASP A 152 24.20 5.03 -8.16
N GLY A 153 23.00 4.65 -7.71
CA GLY A 153 22.69 4.35 -6.32
C GLY A 153 21.49 5.14 -5.82
N ASN A 154 20.68 4.50 -4.98
CA ASN A 154 19.43 5.10 -4.53
C ASN A 154 19.68 6.36 -3.66
N GLN A 155 18.79 7.33 -3.78
CA GLN A 155 18.75 8.53 -2.96
C GLN A 155 17.58 8.47 -2.00
N LEU A 156 17.78 8.96 -0.78
CA LEU A 156 16.77 8.96 0.27
C LEU A 156 16.40 10.39 0.64
N PHE A 157 15.11 10.64 0.78
CA PHE A 157 14.57 11.89 1.25
C PHE A 157 13.63 11.63 2.40
N GLU A 158 13.75 12.40 3.48
CA GLU A 158 12.71 12.47 4.49
C GLU A 158 11.61 13.39 3.98
N VAL A 159 10.37 12.89 3.99
CA VAL A 159 9.21 13.61 3.46
C VAL A 159 8.13 13.67 4.51
N THR A 160 7.53 14.86 4.67
CA THR A 160 6.25 15.05 5.36
C THR A 160 5.26 15.66 4.39
N GLU A 161 4.31 14.87 3.94
CA GLU A 161 3.32 15.25 2.93
C GLU A 161 2.29 16.26 3.45
N LYS A 162 1.88 17.19 2.57
CA LYS A 162 0.85 18.19 2.89
C LYS A 162 -0.55 17.57 2.97
N THR A 163 -0.79 16.54 2.16
CA THR A 163 -2.08 15.85 2.02
C THR A 163 -1.86 14.35 2.20
N PRO A 164 -2.90 13.58 2.60
CA PRO A 164 -2.74 12.14 2.82
C PRO A 164 -2.13 11.46 1.60
N ILE A 165 -1.24 10.49 1.83
CA ILE A 165 -0.58 9.70 0.77
C ILE A 165 -1.16 8.28 0.72
N GLY A 166 -1.10 7.60 -0.43
CA GLY A 166 -1.67 6.25 -0.62
C GLY A 166 -0.96 5.09 0.11
N LEU A 167 -0.13 5.37 1.12
CA LEU A 167 0.75 4.41 1.80
C LEU A 167 0.22 4.10 3.19
N GLY A 168 -0.50 2.98 3.33
CA GLY A 168 -1.16 2.61 4.57
C GLY A 168 -2.36 3.50 4.93
N LEU A 169 -2.78 4.41 4.05
CA LEU A 169 -3.98 5.21 4.30
C LEU A 169 -5.17 4.26 4.45
N ALA A 170 -5.97 4.50 5.48
CA ALA A 170 -7.06 3.64 5.89
C ALA A 170 -8.37 4.40 5.94
N MET A 171 -9.46 3.70 5.68
CA MET A 171 -10.82 4.18 5.90
C MET A 171 -11.56 3.18 6.79
N THR A 172 -12.17 3.70 7.86
CA THR A 172 -13.08 2.96 8.73
C THR A 172 -14.51 3.32 8.39
N THR A 173 -15.36 2.31 8.21
CA THR A 173 -16.79 2.46 7.92
C THR A 173 -17.63 1.49 8.76
N PRO A 174 -18.92 1.78 9.01
CA PRO A 174 -19.87 0.77 9.46
C PRO A 174 -19.91 -0.42 8.51
N ALA A 175 -20.11 -1.62 9.06
CA ALA A 175 -20.34 -2.80 8.26
C ALA A 175 -21.54 -2.61 7.32
N GLY A 176 -21.41 -3.11 6.08
CA GLY A 176 -22.40 -2.95 5.02
C GLY A 176 -22.30 -1.64 4.24
N MET A 177 -21.54 -0.64 4.72
CA MET A 177 -21.28 0.57 3.95
C MET A 177 -20.40 0.25 2.73
N SER A 178 -20.76 0.80 1.57
CA SER A 178 -20.11 0.44 0.31
C SER A 178 -18.81 1.21 -0.01
N GLU A 179 -18.51 2.26 0.79
CA GLU A 179 -17.32 3.09 0.66
C GLU A 179 -16.08 2.38 1.19
N ASN A 180 -14.93 2.65 0.57
CA ASN A 180 -13.62 2.22 1.04
C ASN A 180 -12.55 3.22 0.59
N ILE A 181 -11.31 3.01 1.04
CA ILE A 181 -10.23 3.98 0.84
C ILE A 181 -9.87 4.27 -0.63
N PHE A 182 -10.24 3.41 -1.57
CA PHE A 182 -10.01 3.62 -3.00
C PHE A 182 -11.13 4.42 -3.71
N ARG A 183 -12.19 4.84 -2.99
CA ARG A 183 -13.31 5.57 -3.61
C ARG A 183 -12.86 6.89 -4.23
N ARG A 184 -11.99 7.60 -3.52
CA ARG A 184 -11.49 8.93 -3.87
C ARG A 184 -9.99 8.88 -4.05
N ASN A 185 -9.45 9.84 -4.78
CA ASN A 185 -8.01 10.06 -4.76
C ASN A 185 -7.58 10.36 -3.31
N HIS A 186 -6.54 9.68 -2.84
CA HIS A 186 -6.05 9.79 -1.47
C HIS A 186 -5.70 11.24 -1.08
N ARG A 187 -5.21 12.03 -2.03
CA ARG A 187 -4.89 13.46 -1.83
C ARG A 187 -6.11 14.33 -1.55
N PHE A 188 -7.30 13.86 -1.93
CA PHE A 188 -8.56 14.60 -1.81
C PHE A 188 -9.48 14.07 -0.70
N CYS A 189 -9.07 13.08 0.09
CA CYS A 189 -9.92 12.50 1.14
C CYS A 189 -10.51 13.56 2.08
N GLY A 190 -9.73 14.57 2.49
CA GLY A 190 -10.19 15.65 3.36
C GLY A 190 -11.28 16.56 2.78
N GLN A 191 -11.58 16.47 1.48
CA GLN A 191 -12.72 17.17 0.87
C GLN A 191 -14.04 16.43 1.07
N TYR A 192 -14.00 15.14 1.40
CA TYR A 192 -15.17 14.26 1.42
C TYR A 192 -15.40 13.58 2.78
N TYR A 193 -14.34 13.36 3.56
CA TYR A 193 -14.39 12.57 4.78
C TYR A 193 -13.60 13.25 5.90
N ASN A 194 -14.04 13.04 7.14
CA ASN A 194 -13.23 13.35 8.32
C ASN A 194 -11.91 12.58 8.20
N THR A 195 -10.81 13.33 8.11
CA THR A 195 -9.49 12.79 7.77
C THR A 195 -8.47 13.23 8.80
N PHE A 196 -7.83 12.26 9.46
CA PHE A 196 -6.82 12.50 10.48
C PHE A 196 -5.51 11.80 10.10
N THR A 197 -4.45 12.58 9.93
CA THR A 197 -3.13 12.05 9.54
C THR A 197 -2.06 12.44 10.56
N ASP A 198 -1.25 11.48 10.98
CA ASP A 198 -0.08 11.73 11.83
C ASP A 198 1.11 12.19 10.98
N ALA A 199 1.68 13.34 11.33
CA ALA A 199 2.87 13.91 10.68
C ALA A 199 4.16 13.69 11.49
N ASN A 200 4.08 13.09 12.68
CA ASN A 200 5.24 12.88 13.56
C ASN A 200 5.90 11.52 13.34
N ALA A 201 5.10 10.46 13.21
CA ALA A 201 5.64 9.12 13.09
C ALA A 201 6.20 8.86 11.68
N LEU A 202 7.41 8.31 11.62
CA LEU A 202 7.98 7.78 10.38
C LEU A 202 7.20 6.51 10.02
N ALA A 203 6.45 6.53 8.93
CA ALA A 203 5.36 5.58 8.71
C ALA A 203 5.44 4.77 7.43
N PHE A 204 6.23 5.20 6.45
CA PHE A 204 6.32 4.55 5.15
C PHE A 204 7.69 4.75 4.49
N ILE A 205 7.99 3.88 3.53
CA ILE A 205 8.99 4.09 2.49
C ILE A 205 8.24 4.01 1.16
N ARG A 206 8.29 5.09 0.38
CA ARG A 206 7.79 5.15 -0.98
C ARG A 206 8.93 4.92 -1.95
N THR A 207 8.82 3.99 -2.89
CA THR A 207 9.79 3.88 -3.97
C THR A 207 9.42 4.77 -5.15
N VAL A 208 10.43 5.34 -5.78
CA VAL A 208 10.29 6.19 -6.97
C VAL A 208 11.14 5.60 -8.10
N HIS A 209 10.48 5.15 -9.16
CA HIS A 209 11.10 4.48 -10.30
C HIS A 209 10.25 4.58 -11.58
N ALA A 210 10.85 4.25 -12.73
CA ALA A 210 10.21 4.39 -14.04
C ALA A 210 8.91 3.58 -14.23
N ASP A 211 8.73 2.48 -13.49
CA ASP A 211 7.51 1.65 -13.56
C ASP A 211 6.32 2.21 -12.72
N ASN A 212 6.44 3.37 -12.04
CA ASN A 212 5.31 3.94 -11.31
C ASN A 212 4.23 4.49 -12.28
N ASP A 213 2.96 4.30 -11.96
CA ASP A 213 1.83 4.74 -12.80
C ASP A 213 1.58 6.27 -12.77
N SER A 214 2.26 7.01 -11.88
CA SER A 214 2.08 8.46 -11.69
C SER A 214 3.42 9.16 -11.55
N ASP A 215 3.49 10.42 -11.98
CA ASP A 215 4.66 11.28 -11.75
C ASP A 215 4.89 11.50 -10.24
N PRO A 216 5.99 10.98 -9.67
CA PRO A 216 6.21 11.01 -8.25
C PRO A 216 6.64 12.42 -7.80
N HIS A 217 5.71 13.14 -7.19
CA HIS A 217 5.96 14.43 -6.59
C HIS A 217 5.60 14.43 -5.10
N ALA A 218 6.51 14.90 -4.24
CA ALA A 218 6.23 15.20 -2.84
C ALA A 218 5.55 16.57 -2.76
N SER A 219 4.40 16.66 -2.06
CA SER A 219 3.62 17.91 -1.99
C SER A 219 3.88 18.76 -0.74
N GLY A 220 4.70 18.25 0.19
CA GLY A 220 4.98 18.88 1.49
C GLY A 220 6.47 19.16 1.71
N ARG A 221 6.95 18.98 2.95
CA ARG A 221 8.38 19.12 3.27
C ARG A 221 9.16 17.95 2.69
N ILE A 222 10.29 18.26 2.08
CA ILE A 222 11.23 17.27 1.53
C ILE A 222 12.65 17.71 1.85
N GLU A 223 13.40 16.83 2.50
CA GLU A 223 14.79 17.09 2.91
C GLU A 223 15.64 15.88 2.52
N PRO A 224 16.74 16.07 1.74
CA PRO A 224 17.67 14.98 1.46
C PRO A 224 18.20 14.38 2.75
N MET A 225 18.29 13.06 2.83
CA MET A 225 18.75 12.37 4.03
C MET A 225 20.00 11.55 3.76
N GLY A 226 21.02 11.74 4.61
CA GLY A 226 22.23 10.93 4.56
C GLY A 226 21.97 9.50 5.07
N TRP A 227 22.54 8.50 4.41
CA TRP A 227 22.37 7.08 4.77
C TRP A 227 22.79 6.75 6.23
N ALA A 228 23.83 7.42 6.74
CA ALA A 228 24.27 7.24 8.13
C ALA A 228 23.24 7.76 9.15
N GLU A 229 22.55 8.85 8.83
CA GLU A 229 21.49 9.42 9.68
C GLU A 229 20.20 8.61 9.56
N ALA A 230 19.89 8.11 8.37
CA ALA A 230 18.71 7.30 8.10
C ALA A 230 18.79 5.90 8.74
N ALA A 231 19.99 5.31 8.84
CA ALA A 231 20.18 3.94 9.30
C ALA A 231 19.50 3.59 10.64
N PRO A 232 19.68 4.34 11.75
CA PRO A 232 18.98 4.05 12.99
C PRO A 232 17.46 4.17 12.87
N LEU A 233 16.95 5.11 12.07
CA LEU A 233 15.52 5.30 11.85
C LEU A 233 14.92 4.14 11.03
N ILE A 234 15.62 3.73 9.96
CA ILE A 234 15.20 2.59 9.14
C ILE A 234 15.14 1.32 10.00
N ALA A 235 16.18 1.04 10.79
CA ALA A 235 16.24 -0.16 11.63
C ALA A 235 15.18 -0.16 12.74
N ALA A 236 14.80 1.01 13.25
CA ALA A 236 13.76 1.15 14.27
C ALA A 236 12.35 0.88 13.71
N HIS A 237 12.06 1.42 12.52
CA HIS A 237 10.70 1.45 11.96
C HIS A 237 10.41 0.33 10.96
N PHE A 238 11.43 -0.18 10.27
CA PHE A 238 11.29 -1.14 9.17
C PHE A 238 12.19 -2.35 9.36
N PRO A 239 11.90 -3.50 8.73
CA PRO A 239 12.71 -4.72 8.85
C PRO A 239 13.93 -4.71 7.91
N PHE A 240 14.56 -3.56 7.69
CA PHE A 240 15.65 -3.40 6.72
C PHE A 240 16.90 -2.82 7.39
N ALA A 241 18.06 -3.14 6.85
CA ALA A 241 19.24 -2.30 7.00
C ALA A 241 19.23 -1.19 5.94
N ALA A 242 19.87 -0.05 6.23
CA ALA A 242 20.01 1.03 5.26
C ALA A 242 20.68 0.58 3.96
N GLU A 243 21.65 -0.34 4.06
CA GLU A 243 22.37 -0.86 2.89
C GLU A 243 21.48 -1.68 1.95
N ASP A 244 20.44 -2.35 2.49
CA ASP A 244 19.47 -3.09 1.69
C ASP A 244 18.71 -2.14 0.77
N LEU A 245 18.26 -1.00 1.33
CA LEU A 245 17.52 0.03 0.60
C LEU A 245 18.40 0.83 -0.36
N ARG A 246 19.68 1.02 -0.01
CA ARG A 246 20.66 1.69 -0.87
C ARG A 246 20.89 0.95 -2.20
N ARG A 247 20.73 -0.38 -2.18
CA ARG A 247 20.92 -1.29 -3.34
C ARG A 247 19.62 -1.95 -3.83
N LEU A 248 18.47 -1.44 -3.40
CA LEU A 248 17.15 -1.99 -3.78
C LEU A 248 16.88 -1.75 -5.27
#